data_AF-A0A7X9J8S7-F1
#
_entry.id   AF-A0A7X9J8S7-F1
#
_cell.length_a   1.000
_cell.length_b   1.000
_cell.length_c   1.000
_cell.angle_alpha   90.00
_cell.angle_beta   90.00
_cell.angle_gamma   90.00
#
_symmetry.space_group_name_H-M   'P 1'
#
loop_
_entity.id
_entity.type
_entity.pdbx_description
1 polymer ?
#
loop_
_entity_poly.entity_id
_entity_poly.type
_entity_poly.pdbx_seq_one_letter_code
_entity_poly.pdbx_strand_id
1 'polypeptide(L)'
;MADLGFLANDPGMDAIITRIMDHQSVEGPFQLPMNIPTHFGGTGQDQWAWALCDAPLVVYALVKFGLEKEPMVQTAIKHLAGLISDNGWPCAVSKELGKFRGPGRKNDPCPFANLAMLKTLSEIEEFRDSPACHIGADTLLALWSESNTRHPYMFYMGTDFRKLKVPFIWYDLMHVLDVLSRFPWLKEDPRLLDMLELLKTKADPQGRFTLESIWTAWKDWEFGQKKVPSRWLTLMAWRIIKRIETV
;
A
#
# COMPACT_ATOMS: atom_id res chain seq x y z
N MET A 1 13.33 1.76 -3.92
CA MET A 1 14.15 2.99 -4.01
C MET A 1 13.69 4.03 -3.01
N ALA A 2 12.43 4.48 -3.07
CA ALA A 2 11.85 5.40 -2.08
C ALA A 2 12.08 4.97 -0.63
N ASP A 3 11.79 3.71 -0.29
CA ASP A 3 11.99 3.16 1.07
C ASP A 3 13.47 2.97 1.47
N LEU A 4 14.41 3.11 0.52
CA LEU A 4 15.85 3.08 0.77
C LEU A 4 16.42 4.47 1.05
N GLY A 5 15.61 5.54 0.91
CA GLY A 5 16.01 6.91 1.22
C GLY A 5 16.60 7.71 0.04
N PHE A 6 16.40 7.25 -1.20
CA PHE A 6 16.81 8.03 -2.37
C PHE A 6 16.00 9.34 -2.47
N LEU A 7 16.64 10.39 -2.97
CA LEU A 7 16.09 11.72 -3.21
C LEU A 7 16.23 12.12 -4.68
N ALA A 8 15.47 13.13 -5.12
CA ALA A 8 15.46 13.56 -6.52
C ALA A 8 16.83 14.03 -7.05
N ASN A 9 17.73 14.48 -6.17
CA ASN A 9 19.07 14.93 -6.51
C ASN A 9 20.14 13.83 -6.44
N ASP A 10 19.78 12.60 -6.07
CA ASP A 10 20.74 11.48 -6.10
C ASP A 10 21.10 11.08 -7.54
N PRO A 11 22.32 10.57 -7.78
CA PRO A 11 22.77 10.20 -9.12
C PRO A 11 21.82 9.22 -9.82
N GLY A 12 21.39 9.57 -11.03
CA GLY A 12 20.53 8.75 -11.90
C GLY A 12 19.02 8.83 -11.57
N MET A 13 18.63 9.53 -10.51
CA MET A 13 17.22 9.72 -10.16
C MET A 13 16.50 10.66 -11.14
N ASP A 14 17.21 11.62 -11.74
CA ASP A 14 16.72 12.52 -12.77
C ASP A 14 16.08 11.76 -13.93
N ALA A 15 16.79 10.77 -14.50
CA ALA A 15 16.29 9.98 -15.62
C ALA A 15 15.04 9.16 -15.27
N ILE A 16 14.93 8.70 -14.02
CA ILE A 16 13.77 7.94 -13.54
C ILE A 16 12.58 8.87 -13.34
N ILE A 17 12.79 10.01 -12.69
CA ILE A 17 11.76 11.01 -12.40
C ILE A 17 11.21 11.59 -13.70
N THR A 18 12.07 11.97 -14.65
CA THR A 18 11.63 12.46 -15.97
C THR A 18 10.70 11.46 -16.66
N ARG A 19 11.06 10.17 -16.70
CA ARG A 19 10.21 9.13 -17.28
C ARG A 19 8.85 9.00 -16.59
N ILE A 20 8.79 9.18 -15.28
CA ILE A 20 7.51 9.15 -14.55
C ILE A 20 6.68 10.38 -14.94
N MET A 21 7.30 11.58 -14.92
CA MET A 21 6.63 12.84 -15.20
C MET A 21 6.12 12.93 -16.65
N ASP A 22 6.83 12.35 -17.61
CA ASP A 22 6.42 12.30 -19.02
C ASP A 22 5.10 11.53 -19.26
N HIS A 23 4.65 10.74 -18.28
CA HIS A 23 3.45 9.91 -18.36
C HIS A 23 2.39 10.30 -17.33
N GLN A 24 2.07 11.59 -17.23
CA GLN A 24 0.92 12.05 -16.44
C GLN A 24 -0.38 12.03 -17.26
N SER A 25 -1.45 11.44 -16.71
CA SER A 25 -2.77 11.50 -17.33
C SER A 25 -3.39 12.90 -17.23
N VAL A 26 -4.34 13.20 -18.12
CA VAL A 26 -5.10 14.47 -18.08
C VAL A 26 -5.90 14.68 -16.79
N GLU A 27 -6.18 13.59 -16.07
CA GLU A 27 -6.89 13.60 -14.79
C GLU A 27 -5.96 13.95 -13.61
N GLY A 28 -4.65 13.76 -13.78
CA GLY A 28 -3.63 14.00 -12.74
C GLY A 28 -2.78 12.80 -12.39
N PRO A 29 -3.32 11.57 -12.20
CA PRO A 29 -2.48 10.43 -11.83
C PRO A 29 -1.44 10.06 -12.90
N PHE A 30 -0.29 9.57 -12.44
CA PHE A 30 0.77 9.04 -13.31
C PHE A 30 0.41 7.66 -13.84
N GLN A 31 0.70 7.44 -15.12
CA GLN A 31 0.36 6.24 -15.87
C GLN A 31 1.52 5.24 -15.87
N LEU A 32 1.16 3.96 -15.98
CA LEU A 32 2.08 2.86 -16.22
C LEU A 32 1.64 2.11 -17.48
N PRO A 33 2.55 1.38 -18.15
CA PRO A 33 2.16 0.45 -19.20
C PRO A 33 1.32 -0.67 -18.60
N MET A 34 0.08 -0.80 -19.05
CA MET A 34 -0.87 -1.81 -18.60
C MET A 34 -1.41 -2.58 -19.81
N ASN A 35 -1.50 -3.90 -19.65
CA ASN A 35 -2.13 -4.78 -20.63
C ASN A 35 -3.26 -5.56 -19.96
N ILE A 36 -4.49 -5.14 -20.25
CA ILE A 36 -5.68 -5.80 -19.73
C ILE A 36 -6.29 -6.68 -20.83
N PRO A 37 -6.38 -8.01 -20.65
CA PRO A 37 -6.99 -8.91 -21.61
C PRO A 37 -8.44 -8.54 -21.97
N THR A 38 -8.85 -8.86 -23.20
CA THR A 38 -10.19 -8.54 -23.71
C THR A 38 -11.32 -9.18 -22.91
N HIS A 39 -11.12 -10.37 -22.35
CA HIS A 39 -12.12 -11.06 -21.53
C HIS A 39 -12.37 -10.38 -20.17
N PHE A 40 -11.46 -9.50 -19.72
CA PHE A 40 -11.68 -8.63 -18.57
C PHE A 40 -12.23 -7.24 -18.96
N GLY A 41 -12.50 -7.00 -20.24
CA GLY A 41 -13.02 -5.72 -20.74
C GLY A 41 -11.96 -4.71 -21.18
N GLY A 42 -10.69 -5.13 -21.25
CA GLY A 42 -9.59 -4.35 -21.84
C GLY A 42 -9.45 -4.55 -23.35
N THR A 43 -8.32 -4.10 -23.92
CA THR A 43 -8.01 -4.21 -25.36
C THR A 43 -7.10 -5.39 -25.70
N GLY A 44 -6.44 -5.99 -24.70
CA GLY A 44 -5.36 -6.97 -24.89
C GLY A 44 -4.06 -6.38 -25.45
N GLN A 45 -3.94 -5.06 -25.52
CA GLN A 45 -2.76 -4.33 -26.00
C GLN A 45 -2.18 -3.46 -24.88
N ASP A 46 -0.89 -3.19 -24.96
CA ASP A 46 -0.20 -2.29 -24.04
C ASP A 46 -0.73 -0.87 -24.19
N GLN A 47 -1.11 -0.26 -23.08
CA GLN A 47 -1.64 1.10 -23.03
C GLN A 47 -1.08 1.83 -21.81
N TRP A 48 -0.88 3.14 -21.96
CA TRP A 48 -0.62 4.01 -20.82
C TRP A 48 -1.94 4.27 -20.09
N ALA A 49 -2.01 3.79 -18.85
CA ALA A 49 -3.19 3.91 -18.02
C ALA A 49 -2.79 3.98 -16.55
N TRP A 50 -3.74 4.30 -15.69
CA TRP A 50 -3.54 4.25 -14.25
C TRP A 50 -4.63 3.42 -13.57
N ALA A 51 -4.27 2.77 -12.47
CA ALA A 51 -5.19 2.06 -11.60
C ALA A 51 -4.88 2.44 -10.15
N LEU A 52 -5.90 2.53 -9.32
CA LEU A 52 -5.74 2.98 -7.93
C LEU A 52 -4.93 2.02 -7.06
N CYS A 53 -4.69 0.78 -7.52
CA CYS A 53 -3.74 -0.12 -6.87
C CYS A 53 -2.27 0.26 -7.06
N ASP A 54 -1.94 1.04 -8.10
CA ASP A 54 -0.54 1.33 -8.48
C ASP A 54 -0.22 2.83 -8.49
N ALA A 55 -1.15 3.66 -8.98
CA ALA A 55 -0.96 5.10 -9.11
C ALA A 55 -0.56 5.78 -7.78
N PRO A 56 -1.16 5.43 -6.63
CA PRO A 56 -0.73 6.00 -5.35
C PRO A 56 0.72 5.64 -5.02
N LEU A 57 1.19 4.44 -5.37
CA LEU A 57 2.56 4.02 -5.08
C LEU A 57 3.60 4.80 -5.90
N VAL A 58 3.24 5.26 -7.11
CA VAL A 58 4.07 6.19 -7.90
C VAL A 58 4.13 7.55 -7.22
N VAL A 59 2.98 8.09 -6.79
CA VAL A 59 2.91 9.35 -6.04
C VAL A 59 3.69 9.26 -4.73
N TYR A 60 3.52 8.18 -3.97
CA TYR A 60 4.30 7.88 -2.77
C TYR A 60 5.80 7.97 -3.05
N ALA A 61 6.28 7.34 -4.13
CA ALA A 61 7.69 7.40 -4.48
C ALA A 61 8.16 8.85 -4.76
N LEU A 62 7.41 9.62 -5.56
CA LEU A 62 7.74 11.02 -5.86
C LEU A 62 7.74 11.90 -4.60
N VAL A 63 6.77 11.73 -3.71
CA VAL A 63 6.72 12.42 -2.41
C VAL A 63 7.97 12.09 -1.59
N LYS A 64 8.33 10.79 -1.49
CA LYS A 64 9.55 10.34 -0.79
C LYS A 64 10.84 10.86 -1.43
N PHE A 65 10.84 11.11 -2.74
CA PHE A 65 11.98 11.73 -3.44
C PHE A 65 12.10 13.25 -3.19
N GLY A 66 11.16 13.85 -2.45
CA GLY A 66 11.16 15.28 -2.14
C GLY A 66 10.37 16.14 -3.13
N LEU A 67 9.56 15.54 -4.00
CA LEU A 67 8.82 16.21 -5.07
C LEU A 67 7.36 16.49 -4.71
N GLU A 68 6.99 16.41 -3.42
CA GLU A 68 5.60 16.63 -2.98
C GLU A 68 5.03 17.97 -3.48
N LYS A 69 5.85 19.04 -3.49
CA LYS A 69 5.42 20.40 -3.86
C LYS A 69 5.34 20.62 -5.38
N GLU A 70 5.75 19.65 -6.19
CA GLU A 70 5.65 19.77 -7.65
C GLU A 70 4.18 19.85 -8.09
N PRO A 71 3.79 20.79 -8.96
CA PRO A 71 2.39 20.98 -9.37
C PRO A 71 1.74 19.71 -9.97
N MET A 72 2.52 18.92 -10.71
CA MET A 72 2.05 17.65 -11.27
C MET A 72 1.75 16.64 -10.16
N VAL A 73 2.63 16.53 -9.15
CA VAL A 73 2.46 15.62 -8.01
C VAL A 73 1.26 16.06 -7.16
N GLN A 74 1.10 17.35 -6.91
CA GLN A 74 -0.06 17.90 -6.20
C GLN A 74 -1.38 17.63 -6.91
N THR A 75 -1.42 17.75 -8.24
CA THR A 75 -2.60 17.40 -9.04
C THR A 75 -2.95 15.92 -8.89
N ALA A 76 -1.95 15.03 -8.94
CA ALA A 76 -2.16 13.60 -8.74
C ALA A 76 -2.67 13.28 -7.32
N ILE A 77 -2.06 13.87 -6.28
CA ILE A 77 -2.48 13.69 -4.88
C ILE A 77 -3.95 14.07 -4.71
N LYS A 78 -4.34 15.27 -5.16
CA LYS A 78 -5.72 15.78 -5.01
C LYS A 78 -6.72 14.93 -5.77
N HIS A 79 -6.40 14.52 -6.99
CA HIS A 79 -7.27 13.64 -7.77
C HIS A 79 -7.49 12.32 -7.04
N LEU A 80 -6.41 11.62 -6.64
CA LEU A 80 -6.49 10.30 -6.02
C LEU A 80 -7.17 10.35 -4.63
N ALA A 81 -6.86 11.37 -3.83
CA ALA A 81 -7.54 11.57 -2.53
C ALA A 81 -9.05 11.80 -2.72
N GLY A 82 -9.44 12.52 -3.77
CA GLY A 82 -10.85 12.78 -4.11
C GLY A 82 -11.65 11.56 -4.58
N LEU A 83 -11.01 10.41 -4.86
CA LEU A 83 -11.69 9.16 -5.22
C LEU A 83 -12.25 8.39 -4.00
N ILE A 84 -12.05 8.91 -2.78
CA ILE A 84 -12.59 8.32 -1.55
C ILE A 84 -14.11 8.18 -1.62
N SER A 85 -14.64 7.07 -1.11
CA SER A 85 -16.07 6.85 -0.85
C SER A 85 -16.32 6.72 0.65
N ASP A 86 -17.59 6.68 1.08
CA ASP A 86 -17.96 6.59 2.51
C ASP A 86 -17.38 5.37 3.25
N ASN A 87 -16.93 4.35 2.52
CA ASN A 87 -16.36 3.11 3.04
C ASN A 87 -14.94 2.84 2.55
N GLY A 88 -14.18 3.88 2.21
CA GLY A 88 -12.80 3.77 1.75
C GLY A 88 -12.65 3.93 0.24
N TRP A 89 -11.43 3.69 -0.26
CA TRP A 89 -11.15 3.79 -1.69
C TRP A 89 -11.61 2.53 -2.45
N PRO A 90 -12.38 2.68 -3.54
CA PRO A 90 -12.83 1.56 -4.35
C PRO A 90 -11.74 1.08 -5.32
N CYS A 91 -12.05 0.07 -6.13
CA CYS A 91 -11.33 -0.15 -7.37
C CYS A 91 -11.65 1.00 -8.35
N ALA A 92 -10.65 1.84 -8.66
CA ALA A 92 -10.76 2.88 -9.67
C ALA A 92 -9.64 2.76 -10.70
N VAL A 93 -9.96 3.10 -11.95
CA VAL A 93 -9.05 3.02 -13.10
C VAL A 93 -9.28 4.19 -14.03
N SER A 94 -8.26 4.49 -14.83
CA SER A 94 -8.33 5.52 -15.84
C SER A 94 -9.27 5.13 -16.98
N LYS A 95 -9.82 6.14 -17.67
CA LYS A 95 -10.72 5.95 -18.80
C LYS A 95 -10.10 5.16 -19.96
N GLU A 96 -8.78 5.17 -20.09
CA GLU A 96 -8.03 4.43 -21.12
C GLU A 96 -8.23 2.91 -21.01
N LEU A 97 -8.59 2.40 -19.82
CA LEU A 97 -8.90 0.97 -19.62
C LEU A 97 -10.33 0.60 -20.04
N GLY A 98 -11.09 1.54 -20.62
CA GLY A 98 -12.35 1.27 -21.31
C GLY A 98 -13.42 0.69 -20.39
N LYS A 99 -13.78 -0.59 -20.61
CA LYS A 99 -14.83 -1.28 -19.85
C LYS A 99 -14.27 -2.10 -18.68
N PHE A 100 -12.95 -2.18 -18.54
CA PHE A 100 -12.32 -2.88 -17.43
C PHE A 100 -12.82 -2.32 -16.11
N ARG A 101 -13.10 -3.23 -15.18
CA ARG A 101 -13.36 -2.91 -13.78
C ARG A 101 -12.46 -3.77 -12.93
N GLY A 102 -11.90 -3.16 -11.90
CA GLY A 102 -11.12 -3.89 -10.92
C GLY A 102 -11.95 -4.98 -10.23
N PRO A 103 -11.27 -5.90 -9.53
CA PRO A 103 -11.91 -7.02 -8.85
C PRO A 103 -12.91 -6.55 -7.77
N GLY A 104 -13.90 -7.39 -7.46
CA GLY A 104 -14.87 -7.14 -6.39
C GLY A 104 -16.17 -6.45 -6.85
N ARG A 105 -17.02 -6.09 -5.87
CA ARG A 105 -18.30 -5.40 -6.14
C ARG A 105 -18.06 -3.91 -6.29
N LYS A 106 -18.91 -3.25 -7.10
CA LYS A 106 -18.79 -1.82 -7.42
C LYS A 106 -18.76 -0.90 -6.19
N ASN A 107 -19.53 -1.24 -5.15
CA ASN A 107 -19.70 -0.40 -3.96
C ASN A 107 -18.85 -0.88 -2.77
N ASP A 108 -18.03 -1.92 -2.95
CA ASP A 108 -17.10 -2.38 -1.93
C ASP A 108 -15.80 -1.57 -2.03
N PRO A 109 -15.11 -1.29 -0.90
CA PRO A 109 -13.75 -0.81 -0.98
C PRO A 109 -12.86 -1.87 -1.59
N CYS A 110 -11.79 -1.43 -2.25
CA CYS A 110 -10.69 -2.31 -2.61
C CYS A 110 -9.64 -2.27 -1.49
N PRO A 111 -9.47 -3.36 -0.71
CA PRO A 111 -8.59 -3.30 0.47
C PRO A 111 -7.14 -2.94 0.13
N PHE A 112 -6.63 -3.37 -1.02
CA PHE A 112 -5.28 -3.01 -1.44
C PHE A 112 -5.17 -1.57 -1.98
N ALA A 113 -6.13 -1.09 -2.78
CA ALA A 113 -6.12 0.31 -3.23
C ALA A 113 -6.26 1.27 -2.03
N ASN A 114 -7.12 0.91 -1.07
CA ASN A 114 -7.29 1.62 0.18
C ASN A 114 -5.98 1.65 1.01
N LEU A 115 -5.28 0.52 1.12
CA LEU A 115 -3.95 0.46 1.75
C LEU A 115 -2.90 1.31 1.02
N ALA A 116 -2.86 1.27 -0.31
CA ALA A 116 -1.92 2.07 -1.12
C ALA A 116 -2.18 3.58 -1.00
N MET A 117 -3.44 3.98 -0.93
CA MET A 117 -3.83 5.37 -0.66
C MET A 117 -3.40 5.83 0.73
N LEU A 118 -3.72 5.06 1.77
CA LEU A 118 -3.27 5.38 3.14
C LEU A 118 -1.74 5.46 3.23
N LYS A 119 -1.02 4.54 2.58
CA LYS A 119 0.44 4.56 2.52
C LYS A 119 0.96 5.88 1.94
N THR A 120 0.36 6.32 0.84
CA THR A 120 0.74 7.57 0.16
C THR A 120 0.43 8.79 1.02
N LEU A 121 -0.80 8.89 1.50
CA LEU A 121 -1.26 10.04 2.28
C LEU A 121 -0.61 10.12 3.66
N SER A 122 -0.14 9.00 4.22
CA SER A 122 0.62 8.98 5.47
C SER A 122 1.96 9.74 5.39
N GLU A 123 2.52 9.92 4.19
CA GLU A 123 3.76 10.70 4.01
C GLU A 123 3.51 12.21 3.88
N ILE A 124 2.25 12.63 3.73
CA ILE A 124 1.88 14.03 3.47
C ILE A 124 1.20 14.61 4.72
N GLU A 125 1.82 15.61 5.32
CA GLU A 125 1.38 16.17 6.61
C GLU A 125 -0.08 16.68 6.57
N GLU A 126 -0.47 17.37 5.50
CA GLU A 126 -1.83 17.90 5.30
C GLU A 126 -2.90 16.79 5.26
N PHE A 127 -2.56 15.61 4.73
CA PHE A 127 -3.53 14.53 4.53
C PHE A 127 -3.51 13.49 5.65
N ARG A 128 -2.43 13.35 6.41
CA ARG A 128 -2.23 12.27 7.40
C ARG A 128 -3.36 12.21 8.44
N ASP A 129 -3.92 13.35 8.84
CA ASP A 129 -5.04 13.43 9.79
C ASP A 129 -6.32 13.96 9.13
N SER A 130 -6.48 13.72 7.83
CA SER A 130 -7.66 14.13 7.07
C SER A 130 -8.85 13.18 7.26
N PRO A 131 -10.09 13.64 7.08
CA PRO A 131 -11.27 12.76 7.08
C PRO A 131 -11.16 11.56 6.13
N ALA A 132 -10.50 11.73 4.98
CA ALA A 132 -10.28 10.64 4.03
C ALA A 132 -9.38 9.54 4.62
N CYS A 133 -8.32 9.89 5.36
CA CYS A 133 -7.48 8.91 6.04
C CYS A 133 -8.21 8.23 7.21
N HIS A 134 -9.05 8.95 7.95
CA HIS A 134 -9.92 8.35 8.97
C HIS A 134 -10.85 7.28 8.38
N ILE A 135 -11.56 7.61 7.30
CA ILE A 135 -12.45 6.65 6.59
C ILE A 135 -11.66 5.45 6.08
N GLY A 136 -10.52 5.69 5.41
CA GLY A 136 -9.69 4.62 4.87
C GLY A 136 -9.15 3.70 5.96
N ALA A 137 -8.67 4.24 7.08
CA ALA A 137 -8.14 3.43 8.17
C ALA A 137 -9.25 2.62 8.85
N ASP A 138 -10.39 3.25 9.16
CA ASP A 138 -11.53 2.55 9.74
C ASP A 138 -12.01 1.41 8.84
N THR A 139 -11.98 1.61 7.51
CA THR A 139 -12.26 0.56 6.54
C THR A 139 -11.34 -0.66 6.71
N LEU A 140 -10.02 -0.47 6.84
CA LEU A 140 -9.09 -1.59 7.04
C LEU A 140 -9.29 -2.26 8.41
N LEU A 141 -9.54 -1.47 9.45
CA LEU A 141 -9.75 -1.96 10.80
C LEU A 141 -11.07 -2.74 10.91
N ALA A 142 -12.14 -2.29 10.24
CA ALA A 142 -13.41 -3.00 10.15
C ALA A 142 -13.25 -4.35 9.41
N LEU A 143 -12.50 -4.37 8.31
CA LEU A 143 -12.16 -5.61 7.62
C LEU A 143 -11.40 -6.61 8.51
N TRP A 144 -10.56 -6.11 9.42
CA TRP A 144 -9.89 -6.94 10.42
C TRP A 144 -10.87 -7.49 11.46
N SER A 145 -11.66 -6.64 12.11
CA SER A 145 -12.60 -7.07 13.14
C SER A 145 -13.67 -8.02 12.61
N GLU A 146 -14.06 -7.87 11.34
CA GLU A 146 -15.06 -8.69 10.66
C GLU A 146 -14.43 -9.84 9.86
N SER A 147 -13.12 -10.11 10.02
CA SER A 147 -12.40 -11.07 9.18
C SER A 147 -12.87 -12.53 9.29
N ASN A 148 -13.79 -12.85 10.21
CA ASN A 148 -14.42 -14.18 10.26
C ASN A 148 -15.70 -14.30 9.41
N THR A 149 -16.29 -13.18 9.00
CA THR A 149 -17.59 -13.14 8.32
C THR A 149 -17.55 -12.35 7.01
N ARG A 150 -16.65 -11.37 6.89
CA ARG A 150 -16.51 -10.52 5.71
C ARG A 150 -15.32 -10.96 4.86
N HIS A 151 -15.61 -11.43 3.66
CA HIS A 151 -14.61 -11.97 2.73
C HIS A 151 -14.56 -11.11 1.45
N PRO A 152 -13.85 -9.97 1.45
CA PRO A 152 -13.65 -9.19 0.23
C PRO A 152 -12.99 -10.06 -0.84
N TYR A 153 -13.48 -9.95 -2.07
CA TYR A 153 -12.98 -10.74 -3.18
C TYR A 153 -11.46 -10.52 -3.37
N MET A 154 -10.68 -11.61 -3.42
CA MET A 154 -9.20 -11.64 -3.44
C MET A 154 -8.46 -11.15 -2.19
N PHE A 155 -9.13 -10.48 -1.25
CA PHE A 155 -8.50 -9.80 -0.11
C PHE A 155 -9.05 -10.29 1.23
N TYR A 156 -9.39 -11.57 1.30
CA TYR A 156 -9.82 -12.19 2.54
C TYR A 156 -8.69 -12.19 3.57
N MET A 157 -8.95 -11.58 4.73
CA MET A 157 -8.05 -11.61 5.88
C MET A 157 -8.13 -12.97 6.59
N GLY A 158 -7.70 -14.04 5.91
CA GLY A 158 -7.68 -15.42 6.45
C GLY A 158 -6.36 -15.79 7.11
N THR A 159 -6.02 -17.09 7.06
CA THR A 159 -4.74 -17.62 7.57
C THR A 159 -3.53 -17.11 6.77
N ASP A 160 -3.66 -17.00 5.45
CA ASP A 160 -2.58 -16.50 4.59
C ASP A 160 -2.25 -15.03 4.82
N PHE A 161 -3.26 -14.18 5.07
CA PHE A 161 -3.06 -12.76 5.41
C PHE A 161 -2.20 -12.59 6.67
N ARG A 162 -2.38 -13.49 7.65
CA ARG A 162 -1.70 -13.47 8.95
C ARG A 162 -0.27 -14.00 8.92
N LYS A 163 0.24 -14.43 7.75
CA LYS A 163 1.63 -14.89 7.59
C LYS A 163 2.58 -13.71 7.50
N LEU A 164 3.69 -13.75 8.25
CA LEU A 164 4.74 -12.75 8.13
C LEU A 164 5.40 -12.83 6.76
N LYS A 165 5.33 -11.71 6.03
CA LYS A 165 5.85 -11.56 4.68
C LYS A 165 6.49 -10.18 4.50
N VAL A 166 7.62 -10.16 3.81
CA VAL A 166 8.27 -8.95 3.31
C VAL A 166 8.85 -9.24 1.91
N PRO A 167 9.06 -8.21 1.07
CA PRO A 167 8.74 -6.80 1.30
C PRO A 167 7.24 -6.48 1.15
N PHE A 168 6.87 -5.26 1.52
CA PHE A 168 5.50 -4.71 1.57
C PHE A 168 4.91 -4.47 0.16
N ILE A 169 4.64 -5.56 -0.55
CA ILE A 169 4.15 -5.54 -1.95
C ILE A 169 2.64 -5.67 -2.02
N TRP A 170 2.06 -6.57 -1.22
CA TRP A 170 0.65 -6.94 -1.34
C TRP A 170 -0.12 -6.60 -0.06
N TYR A 171 -1.39 -6.98 -0.04
CA TYR A 171 -2.25 -6.90 1.12
C TYR A 171 -1.99 -8.08 2.08
N ASP A 172 -1.25 -7.83 3.14
CA ASP A 172 -0.95 -8.78 4.22
C ASP A 172 -0.81 -8.06 5.57
N LEU A 173 -0.76 -8.84 6.66
CA LEU A 173 -0.68 -8.33 8.03
C LEU A 173 0.47 -7.34 8.21
N MET A 174 1.64 -7.64 7.67
CA MET A 174 2.84 -6.83 7.83
C MET A 174 2.70 -5.48 7.13
N HIS A 175 2.16 -5.46 5.91
CA HIS A 175 1.97 -4.21 5.17
C HIS A 175 0.86 -3.34 5.78
N VAL A 176 -0.25 -3.96 6.23
CA VAL A 176 -1.34 -3.23 6.92
C VAL A 176 -0.83 -2.60 8.21
N LEU A 177 -0.11 -3.36 9.05
CA LEU A 177 0.50 -2.82 10.27
C LEU A 177 1.53 -1.71 9.97
N ASP A 178 2.35 -1.89 8.93
CA ASP A 178 3.34 -0.86 8.55
C ASP A 178 2.69 0.46 8.16
N VAL A 179 1.58 0.43 7.44
CA VAL A 179 0.87 1.64 7.02
C VAL A 179 0.06 2.24 8.18
N LEU A 180 -0.76 1.45 8.87
CA LEU A 180 -1.61 1.96 9.95
C LEU A 180 -0.80 2.52 11.13
N SER A 181 0.38 1.94 11.42
CA SER A 181 1.28 2.48 12.45
C SER A 181 1.86 3.86 12.14
N ARG A 182 1.67 4.42 10.93
CA ARG A 182 2.10 5.79 10.57
C ARG A 182 1.10 6.86 11.00
N PHE A 183 -0.08 6.48 11.49
CA PHE A 183 -1.15 7.37 11.93
C PHE A 183 -1.18 7.44 13.46
N PRO A 184 -0.71 8.54 14.10
CA PRO A 184 -0.58 8.60 15.56
C PRO A 184 -1.92 8.45 16.31
N TRP A 185 -3.03 8.89 15.71
CA TRP A 185 -4.37 8.80 16.27
C TRP A 185 -4.94 7.37 16.31
N LEU A 186 -4.25 6.38 15.71
CA LEU A 186 -4.63 4.97 15.79
C LEU A 186 -3.98 4.19 16.93
N LYS A 187 -3.00 4.77 17.66
CA LYS A 187 -2.18 4.02 18.62
C LYS A 187 -2.98 3.28 19.69
N GLU A 188 -4.15 3.78 20.05
CA GLU A 188 -5.03 3.21 21.06
C GLU A 188 -6.21 2.41 20.47
N ASP A 189 -6.33 2.29 19.14
CA ASP A 189 -7.41 1.54 18.53
C ASP A 189 -7.26 0.03 18.81
N PRO A 190 -8.26 -0.62 19.45
CA PRO A 190 -8.15 -2.01 19.86
C PRO A 190 -7.99 -2.98 18.69
N ARG A 191 -8.49 -2.64 17.50
CA ARG A 191 -8.37 -3.48 16.29
C ARG A 191 -6.94 -3.44 15.75
N LEU A 192 -6.26 -2.28 15.85
CA LEU A 192 -4.84 -2.17 15.53
C LEU A 192 -3.99 -2.93 16.54
N LEU A 193 -4.28 -2.78 17.84
CA LEU A 193 -3.58 -3.46 18.91
C LEU A 193 -3.72 -4.99 18.81
N ASP A 194 -4.88 -5.50 18.40
CA ASP A 194 -5.08 -6.94 18.16
C ASP A 194 -4.17 -7.48 17.04
N MET A 195 -4.04 -6.75 15.91
CA MET A 195 -3.06 -7.10 14.86
C MET A 195 -1.62 -7.05 15.38
N LEU A 196 -1.29 -6.05 16.21
CA LEU A 196 0.05 -5.91 16.79
C LEU A 196 0.38 -7.05 17.75
N GLU A 197 -0.55 -7.46 18.61
CA GLU A 197 -0.37 -8.59 19.51
C GLU A 197 -0.16 -9.89 18.71
N LEU A 198 -0.93 -10.11 17.64
CA LEU A 198 -0.68 -11.24 16.73
C LEU A 198 0.74 -11.20 16.16
N LEU A 199 1.24 -10.05 15.71
CA LEU A 199 2.63 -9.92 15.28
C LEU A 199 3.60 -10.31 16.41
N LYS A 200 3.44 -9.75 17.61
CA LYS A 200 4.31 -9.99 18.77
C LYS A 200 4.36 -11.47 19.18
N THR A 201 3.24 -12.19 19.08
CA THR A 201 3.22 -13.64 19.39
C THR A 201 4.11 -14.49 18.47
N LYS A 202 4.51 -13.95 17.32
CA LYS A 202 5.35 -14.63 16.32
C LYS A 202 6.86 -14.35 16.51
N ALA A 203 7.24 -13.58 17.52
CA ALA A 203 8.63 -13.38 17.88
C ALA A 203 9.22 -14.63 18.57
N ASP A 204 10.49 -14.93 18.31
CA ASP A 204 11.25 -15.90 19.09
C ASP A 204 11.64 -15.31 20.48
N PRO A 205 12.21 -16.10 21.40
CA PRO A 205 12.62 -15.60 22.72
C PRO A 205 13.71 -14.51 22.70
N GLN A 206 14.34 -14.26 21.55
CA GLN A 206 15.30 -13.18 21.33
C GLN A 206 14.66 -11.96 20.65
N GLY A 207 13.35 -11.95 20.41
CA GLY A 207 12.65 -10.87 19.74
C GLY A 207 12.86 -10.84 18.23
N ARG A 208 13.24 -11.96 17.60
CA ARG A 208 13.48 -12.05 16.15
C ARG A 208 12.32 -12.74 15.46
N PHE A 209 12.16 -12.48 14.17
CA PHE A 209 11.03 -12.93 13.38
C PHE A 209 11.47 -13.75 12.16
N THR A 210 10.73 -14.81 11.85
CA THR A 210 10.95 -15.69 10.69
C THR A 210 9.80 -15.52 9.69
N LEU A 211 10.12 -15.47 8.39
CA LEU A 211 9.11 -15.40 7.33
C LEU A 211 8.26 -16.68 7.31
N GLU A 212 6.95 -16.52 7.14
CA GLU A 212 6.01 -17.63 6.95
C GLU A 212 5.60 -17.76 5.47
N SER A 213 5.75 -16.68 4.71
CA SER A 213 5.55 -16.61 3.26
C SER A 213 6.66 -15.79 2.61
N ILE A 214 7.01 -16.14 1.37
CA ILE A 214 8.08 -15.46 0.62
C ILE A 214 7.63 -15.17 -0.80
N TRP A 215 8.24 -14.16 -1.40
CA TRP A 215 8.12 -13.90 -2.83
C TRP A 215 9.28 -14.58 -3.57
N THR A 216 8.98 -15.48 -4.50
CA THR A 216 10.01 -16.25 -5.21
C THR A 216 10.87 -15.42 -6.14
N ALA A 217 10.37 -14.26 -6.60
CA ALA A 217 11.15 -13.28 -7.36
C ALA A 217 12.38 -12.74 -6.59
N TRP A 218 12.37 -12.83 -5.25
CA TRP A 218 13.49 -12.43 -4.38
C TRP A 218 14.04 -13.61 -3.57
N LYS A 219 13.96 -14.85 -4.10
CA LYS A 219 14.42 -16.06 -3.39
C LYS A 219 15.89 -16.00 -2.94
N ASP A 220 16.72 -15.27 -3.69
CA ASP A 220 18.16 -15.15 -3.45
C ASP A 220 18.51 -14.02 -2.46
N TRP A 221 17.50 -13.29 -1.97
CA TRP A 221 17.65 -12.27 -0.93
C TRP A 221 17.57 -12.90 0.47
N GLU A 222 18.06 -12.20 1.48
CA GLU A 222 18.09 -12.69 2.87
C GLU A 222 16.71 -13.08 3.42
N PHE A 223 15.66 -12.37 3.01
CA PHE A 223 14.26 -12.66 3.37
C PHE A 223 13.58 -13.66 2.41
N GLY A 224 14.31 -14.26 1.47
CA GLY A 224 13.83 -15.25 0.50
C GLY A 224 13.70 -16.67 1.06
N GLN A 225 13.66 -16.83 2.39
CA GLN A 225 13.66 -18.12 3.08
C GLN A 225 12.78 -18.10 4.34
N LYS A 226 12.43 -19.29 4.87
CA LYS A 226 11.48 -19.47 6.00
C LYS A 226 12.03 -20.31 7.17
N LYS A 227 13.32 -20.62 7.17
CA LYS A 227 13.97 -21.57 8.08
C LYS A 227 14.62 -20.91 9.29
N VAL A 228 15.16 -19.70 9.10
CA VAL A 228 15.87 -18.94 10.15
C VAL A 228 15.31 -17.53 10.26
N PRO A 229 15.46 -16.85 11.41
CA PRO A 229 15.02 -15.47 11.55
C PRO A 229 15.62 -14.55 10.49
N SER A 230 14.81 -13.64 9.93
CA SER A 230 15.26 -12.65 8.95
C SER A 230 15.56 -11.33 9.63
N ARG A 231 16.72 -10.76 9.29
CA ARG A 231 17.14 -9.42 9.73
C ARG A 231 16.21 -8.35 9.21
N TRP A 232 15.79 -8.44 7.94
CA TRP A 232 14.90 -7.44 7.34
C TRP A 232 13.51 -7.47 7.97
N LEU A 233 12.90 -8.66 8.10
CA LEU A 233 11.60 -8.80 8.76
C LEU A 233 11.67 -8.31 10.22
N THR A 234 12.72 -8.70 10.94
CA THR A 234 12.91 -8.29 12.35
C THR A 234 12.99 -6.77 12.48
N LEU A 235 13.78 -6.10 11.62
CA LEU A 235 13.85 -4.63 11.61
C LEU A 235 12.48 -4.00 11.34
N MET A 236 11.72 -4.52 10.37
CA MET A 236 10.41 -3.99 10.02
C MET A 236 9.40 -4.17 11.17
N ALA A 237 9.36 -5.35 11.79
CA ALA A 237 8.49 -5.62 12.93
C ALA A 237 8.78 -4.67 14.10
N TRP A 238 10.06 -4.48 14.46
CA TRP A 238 10.41 -3.55 15.54
C TRP A 238 10.13 -2.09 15.21
N ARG A 239 10.21 -1.67 13.94
CA ARG A 239 9.78 -0.32 13.53
C ARG A 239 8.28 -0.12 13.75
N ILE A 240 7.47 -1.11 13.40
CA ILE A 240 6.02 -1.11 13.62
C ILE A 240 5.72 -1.02 15.11
N ILE A 241 6.27 -1.95 15.91
CA ILE A 241 6.09 -2.01 17.37
C ILE A 241 6.46 -0.66 17.99
N LYS A 242 7.63 -0.13 17.65
CA LYS A 242 8.09 1.16 18.15
C LYS A 242 7.12 2.30 17.81
N ARG A 243 6.59 2.36 16.59
CA ARG A 243 5.65 3.44 16.21
C ARG A 243 4.35 3.40 17.02
N ILE A 244 3.88 2.21 17.39
CA ILE A 244 2.62 2.05 18.13
C ILE A 244 2.84 2.22 19.65
N GLU A 245 3.87 1.60 20.21
CA GLU A 245 4.09 1.55 21.67
C GLU A 245 4.87 2.76 22.22
N THR A 246 5.53 3.56 21.38
CA THR A 246 6.22 4.77 21.88
C THR A 246 5.19 5.87 22.12
N VAL A 247 5.12 6.34 23.37
CA VAL A 247 4.31 7.50 23.83
C VAL A 247 4.72 8.75 23.06
#